data_AF-A0A930FEB8-F1
#
_entry.id   AF-A0A930FEB8-F1
#
_cell.length_a   1.000
_cell.length_b   1.000
_cell.length_c   1.000
_cell.angle_alpha   90.00
_cell.angle_beta   90.00
_cell.angle_gamma   90.00
#
_symmetry.space_group_name_H-M   'P 1'
#
loop_
_entity.id
_entity.type
_entity.pdbx_description
1 polymer ?
#
loop_
_entity_poly.entity_id
_entity_poly.type
_entity_poly.pdbx_seq_one_letter_code
_entity_poly.pdbx_strand_id
1 'polypeptide(L)'
;MALTAGIVGLPNVGKSTLFNAITKAGVEAANYPFATIDPNVGVVEVPDLRLQKLTELVKPKKTVPTTFEFTDIAGIVKGASRGEGLGNKFLSHIRQVDAICQVVRCFEDENITHVAGKVDPIADIETINLELVLAALESVDKRIARVAKIAKTKDKDAVAELAVLEKIKPVLEEGKLARTIEFTDEELPIVKGLFLLTTKPMLYIANISEDDVMEGGHNQYVQLVEDYAAKEDAEVVVICAKIEEEMASLEDEEKAMFLEELGIDESGLDKLIKASYS
;
A
#
# COMPACT_ATOMS: atom_id res chain seq x y z
N MET A 1 15.08 -10.22 -4.60
CA MET A 1 13.72 -10.66 -4.24
C MET A 1 12.78 -9.80 -5.05
N ALA A 2 11.66 -10.33 -5.55
CA ALA A 2 10.67 -9.48 -6.21
C ALA A 2 10.11 -8.51 -5.16
N LEU A 3 9.90 -7.25 -5.54
CA LEU A 3 9.25 -6.26 -4.68
C LEU A 3 7.77 -6.65 -4.54
N THR A 4 7.24 -6.50 -3.33
CA THR A 4 5.83 -6.80 -3.03
C THR A 4 5.15 -5.65 -2.30
N ALA A 5 3.84 -5.51 -2.48
CA ALA A 5 3.04 -4.52 -1.77
C ALA A 5 1.96 -5.18 -0.90
N GLY A 6 1.69 -4.62 0.27
CA GLY A 6 0.61 -5.05 1.14
C GLY A 6 -0.59 -4.13 1.05
N ILE A 7 -1.78 -4.68 0.77
CA ILE A 7 -3.02 -3.92 0.77
C ILE A 7 -3.59 -3.88 2.18
N VAL A 8 -3.72 -2.69 2.74
CA VAL A 8 -4.28 -2.41 4.06
C VAL A 8 -5.51 -1.51 3.94
N GLY A 9 -6.38 -1.53 4.95
CA GLY A 9 -7.56 -0.67 4.98
C GLY A 9 -8.43 -0.99 6.19
N LEU A 10 -9.29 -0.03 6.56
CA LEU A 10 -10.31 -0.29 7.58
C LEU A 10 -11.37 -1.28 7.05
N PRO A 11 -12.19 -1.88 7.93
CA PRO A 11 -13.37 -2.62 7.50
C PRO A 11 -14.27 -1.79 6.58
N ASN A 12 -14.85 -2.44 5.57
CA ASN A 12 -15.85 -1.86 4.65
C ASN A 12 -15.35 -0.71 3.75
N VAL A 13 -14.03 -0.58 3.51
CA VAL A 13 -13.47 0.42 2.58
C VAL A 13 -13.38 -0.06 1.12
N GLY A 14 -13.74 -1.32 0.83
CA GLY A 14 -13.61 -1.94 -0.49
C GLY A 14 -12.31 -2.71 -0.73
N LYS A 15 -11.50 -2.94 0.32
CA LYS A 15 -10.24 -3.70 0.26
C LYS A 15 -10.41 -5.09 -0.38
N SER A 16 -11.38 -5.89 0.08
CA SER A 16 -11.60 -7.24 -0.45
C SER A 16 -12.13 -7.24 -1.88
N THR A 17 -12.97 -6.26 -2.24
CA THR A 17 -13.44 -6.05 -3.62
C THR A 17 -12.26 -5.77 -4.55
N LEU A 18 -11.38 -4.83 -4.15
CA LEU A 18 -10.16 -4.52 -4.91
C LEU A 18 -9.24 -5.74 -5.03
N PHE A 19 -9.01 -6.46 -3.93
CA PHE A 19 -8.16 -7.64 -3.95
C PHE A 19 -8.74 -8.77 -4.81
N ASN A 20 -10.05 -8.94 -4.83
CA ASN A 20 -10.73 -9.87 -5.73
C ASN A 20 -10.55 -9.45 -7.20
N ALA A 21 -10.62 -8.16 -7.51
CA ALA A 21 -10.33 -7.66 -8.84
C ALA A 21 -8.88 -7.96 -9.26
N ILE A 22 -7.91 -7.72 -8.36
CA ILE A 22 -6.49 -8.04 -8.57
C ILE A 22 -6.28 -9.53 -8.81
N THR A 23 -6.89 -10.39 -8.01
CA THR A 23 -6.70 -11.85 -8.11
C THR A 23 -7.39 -12.45 -9.34
N LYS A 24 -8.53 -11.90 -9.77
CA LYS A 24 -9.22 -12.30 -11.01
C LYS A 24 -8.50 -11.83 -12.27
N ALA A 25 -7.95 -10.61 -12.24
CA ALA A 25 -7.11 -10.08 -13.32
C ALA A 25 -5.70 -10.71 -13.32
N GLY A 26 -5.27 -11.25 -12.18
CA GLY A 26 -3.97 -11.86 -11.98
C GLY A 26 -3.80 -13.18 -12.71
N VAL A 27 -2.53 -13.56 -12.91
CA VAL A 27 -2.16 -14.83 -13.55
C VAL A 27 -2.16 -15.92 -12.48
N GLU A 28 -2.59 -17.14 -12.82
CA GLU A 28 -2.52 -18.27 -11.89
C GLU A 28 -1.09 -18.43 -11.34
N ALA A 29 -0.93 -18.20 -10.04
CA ALA A 29 0.34 -18.34 -9.31
C ALA A 29 0.95 -19.74 -9.47
N ALA A 30 0.14 -20.74 -9.83
CA ALA A 30 0.54 -22.11 -10.15
C ALA A 30 1.58 -22.21 -11.30
N ASN A 31 1.67 -21.20 -12.17
CA ASN A 31 2.60 -21.20 -13.31
C ASN A 31 4.04 -20.79 -12.94
N TYR A 32 4.30 -20.37 -11.70
CA TYR A 32 5.62 -19.89 -11.26
C TYR A 32 6.26 -20.87 -10.26
N PRO A 33 7.42 -21.50 -10.57
CA PRO A 33 7.97 -22.65 -9.82
C PRO A 33 8.36 -22.47 -8.35
N PHE A 34 8.07 -21.32 -7.73
CA PHE A 34 8.43 -20.99 -6.35
C PHE A 34 7.38 -20.14 -5.61
N ALA A 35 6.20 -19.91 -6.21
CA ALA A 35 5.16 -19.15 -5.55
C ALA A 35 4.53 -19.97 -4.42
N THR A 36 4.47 -19.38 -3.22
CA THR A 36 3.68 -19.97 -2.12
C THR A 36 2.21 -19.73 -2.46
N ILE A 37 1.39 -20.78 -2.39
CA ILE A 37 -0.07 -20.68 -2.59
C ILE A 37 -0.68 -20.12 -1.30
N ASP A 38 -0.42 -18.85 -1.02
CA ASP A 38 -1.16 -18.13 0.02
C ASP A 38 -2.43 -17.56 -0.61
N PRO A 39 -3.63 -17.88 -0.08
CA PRO A 39 -4.88 -17.37 -0.62
C PRO A 39 -4.99 -15.83 -0.56
N ASN A 40 -4.13 -15.19 0.23
CA ASN A 40 -4.10 -13.73 0.38
C ASN A 40 -3.02 -13.10 -0.51
N VAL A 41 -2.45 -13.80 -1.49
CA VAL A 41 -1.46 -13.25 -2.41
C VAL A 41 -2.01 -13.27 -3.85
N GLY A 42 -2.05 -12.09 -4.47
CA GLY A 42 -2.41 -11.88 -5.87
C GLY A 42 -1.17 -11.49 -6.67
N VAL A 43 -0.96 -12.15 -7.81
CA VAL A 43 0.15 -11.86 -8.73
C VAL A 43 -0.42 -11.31 -10.02
N VAL A 44 0.00 -10.10 -10.39
CA VAL A 44 -0.46 -9.40 -11.59
C VAL A 44 0.71 -9.09 -12.52
N GLU A 45 0.43 -9.01 -13.82
CA GLU A 45 1.40 -8.56 -14.81
C GLU A 45 1.47 -7.04 -14.78
N VAL A 46 2.68 -6.47 -14.87
CA VAL A 46 2.85 -5.02 -14.92
C VAL A 46 2.60 -4.53 -16.35
N PRO A 47 1.60 -3.64 -16.58
CA PRO A 47 1.31 -3.12 -17.91
C PRO A 47 2.47 -2.28 -18.45
N ASP A 48 3.10 -2.71 -19.56
CA ASP A 48 4.23 -2.01 -20.18
C ASP A 48 4.04 -1.86 -21.70
N LEU A 49 3.70 -0.63 -22.13
CA LEU A 49 3.56 -0.25 -23.54
C LEU A 49 4.84 -0.48 -24.35
N ARG A 50 6.02 -0.43 -23.72
CA ARG A 50 7.31 -0.68 -24.40
C ARG A 50 7.41 -2.15 -24.78
N LEU A 51 7.00 -3.05 -23.89
CA LEU A 51 6.99 -4.48 -24.15
C LEU A 51 5.98 -4.86 -25.24
N GLN A 52 4.81 -4.22 -25.24
CA GLN A 52 3.80 -4.41 -26.30
C GLN A 52 4.35 -4.00 -27.67
N LYS A 53 4.93 -2.79 -27.79
CA LYS A 53 5.54 -2.33 -29.04
C LYS A 53 6.66 -3.25 -29.53
N LEU A 54 7.49 -3.77 -28.63
CA LEU A 54 8.54 -4.73 -29.00
C LEU A 54 7.97 -6.07 -29.48
N THR A 55 6.91 -6.55 -28.82
CA THR A 55 6.18 -7.77 -29.22
C THR A 55 5.63 -7.65 -30.63
N GLU A 56 5.01 -6.52 -30.98
CA GLU A 56 4.46 -6.27 -32.32
C GLU A 56 5.55 -6.22 -33.41
N LEU A 57 6.69 -5.61 -33.10
CA LEU A 57 7.82 -5.47 -34.02
C LEU A 57 8.55 -6.79 -34.26
N VAL A 58 8.84 -7.54 -33.19
CA VAL A 58 9.71 -8.72 -33.23
C VAL A 58 8.92 -10.02 -33.45
N LYS A 59 7.64 -10.04 -33.06
CA LYS A 59 6.76 -11.23 -33.09
C LYS A 59 7.41 -12.48 -32.49
N PRO A 60 7.84 -12.41 -31.21
CA PRO A 60 8.50 -13.54 -30.55
C PRO A 60 7.54 -14.72 -30.39
N LYS A 61 8.09 -15.92 -30.17
CA LYS A 61 7.27 -17.11 -29.89
C LYS A 61 6.48 -17.02 -28.58
N LYS A 62 6.97 -16.24 -27.63
CA LYS A 62 6.35 -15.99 -26.32
C LYS A 62 6.76 -14.62 -25.82
N THR A 63 5.80 -13.85 -25.33
CA THR A 63 6.02 -12.62 -24.58
C THR A 63 5.90 -12.94 -23.09
N VAL A 64 6.81 -12.43 -22.27
CA VAL A 64 6.82 -12.64 -20.82
C VAL A 64 6.90 -11.28 -20.15
N PRO A 65 5.78 -10.78 -19.59
CA PRO A 65 5.80 -9.54 -18.82
C PRO A 65 6.43 -9.75 -17.44
N THR A 66 6.82 -8.65 -16.81
CA THR A 66 7.21 -8.67 -15.40
C THR A 66 5.96 -8.77 -14.54
N THR A 67 6.08 -9.40 -13.38
CA THR A 67 4.97 -9.54 -12.43
C THR A 67 5.22 -8.71 -11.18
N PHE A 68 4.14 -8.36 -10.49
CA PHE A 68 4.15 -7.70 -9.20
C PHE A 68 3.18 -8.42 -8.25
N GLU A 69 3.53 -8.48 -6.98
CA GLU A 69 2.81 -9.24 -5.97
C GLU A 69 2.13 -8.32 -4.97
N PHE A 70 0.81 -8.50 -4.82
CA PHE A 70 0.00 -7.85 -3.81
C PHE A 70 -0.43 -8.86 -2.75
N THR A 71 -0.23 -8.51 -1.48
CA THR A 71 -0.69 -9.32 -0.35
C THR A 71 -1.87 -8.64 0.32
N ASP A 72 -3.01 -9.33 0.44
CA ASP A 72 -4.13 -8.87 1.24
C ASP A 72 -3.78 -8.97 2.72
N ILE A 73 -3.65 -7.82 3.37
CA ILE A 73 -3.37 -7.77 4.80
C ILE A 73 -4.71 -7.68 5.52
N ALA A 74 -4.95 -8.61 6.45
CA ALA A 74 -6.20 -8.72 7.20
C ALA A 74 -6.60 -7.35 7.80
N GLY A 75 -7.88 -7.00 7.72
CA GLY A 75 -8.38 -5.68 8.14
C GLY A 75 -8.06 -5.39 9.61
N ILE A 76 -7.65 -4.14 9.87
CA ILE A 76 -7.32 -3.68 11.23
C ILE A 76 -8.61 -3.51 12.05
N VAL A 77 -8.53 -3.87 13.33
CA VAL A 77 -9.47 -3.41 14.37
C VAL A 77 -8.67 -2.50 15.29
N LYS A 78 -9.22 -1.35 15.67
CA LYS A 78 -8.58 -0.40 16.60
C LYS A 78 -8.02 -1.15 17.82
N GLY A 79 -6.78 -0.85 18.21
CA GLY A 79 -6.08 -1.54 19.31
C GLY A 79 -5.09 -2.61 18.86
N ALA A 80 -4.66 -2.60 17.59
CA ALA A 80 -3.74 -3.59 17.05
C ALA A 80 -2.39 -3.63 17.81
N SER A 81 -1.89 -2.46 18.21
CA SER A 81 -0.67 -2.28 19.01
C SER A 81 -0.80 -2.71 20.48
N ARG A 82 -2.01 -2.92 21.01
CA ARG A 82 -2.24 -3.22 22.44
C ARG A 82 -2.16 -4.70 22.80
N GLY A 83 -1.81 -5.57 21.85
CA GLY A 83 -1.44 -6.97 22.15
C GLY A 83 -2.59 -7.97 22.25
N GLU A 84 -3.80 -7.66 21.77
CA GLU A 84 -4.95 -8.59 21.71
C GLU A 84 -4.79 -9.71 20.63
N GLY A 85 -3.57 -9.96 20.15
CA GLY A 85 -3.23 -11.09 19.27
C GLY A 85 -3.53 -10.86 17.78
N LEU A 86 -4.64 -10.22 17.41
CA LEU A 86 -4.96 -9.94 16.00
C LEU A 86 -4.06 -8.86 15.39
N GLY A 87 -3.77 -7.79 16.13
CA GLY A 87 -2.93 -6.69 15.64
C GLY A 87 -1.47 -7.06 15.41
N ASN A 88 -0.92 -7.99 16.20
CA ASN A 88 0.44 -8.49 15.97
C ASN A 88 0.54 -9.29 14.67
N LYS A 89 -0.50 -10.02 14.28
CA LYS A 89 -0.54 -10.72 12.99
C LYS A 89 -0.57 -9.72 11.83
N PHE A 90 -1.41 -8.69 11.92
CA PHE A 90 -1.45 -7.57 10.96
C PHE A 90 -0.06 -6.96 10.76
N LEU A 91 0.59 -6.52 11.86
CA LEU A 91 1.91 -5.92 11.82
C LEU A 91 2.97 -6.90 11.28
N SER A 92 2.85 -8.20 11.55
CA SER A 92 3.78 -9.21 11.04
C SER A 92 3.69 -9.38 9.52
N HIS A 93 2.49 -9.28 8.94
CA HIS A 93 2.31 -9.34 7.48
C HIS A 93 2.85 -8.07 6.81
N ILE A 94 2.63 -6.89 7.42
CA ILE A 94 3.21 -5.64 6.91
C ILE A 94 4.74 -5.68 6.94
N ARG A 95 5.35 -6.36 7.91
CA ARG A 95 6.82 -6.52 7.93
C ARG A 95 7.36 -7.33 6.75
N GLN A 96 6.53 -8.15 6.10
CA GLN A 96 6.91 -9.04 5.00
C GLN A 96 6.77 -8.41 3.62
N VAL A 97 6.09 -7.27 3.49
CA VAL A 97 5.93 -6.54 2.22
C VAL A 97 6.91 -5.39 2.12
N ASP A 98 7.20 -4.89 0.92
CA ASP A 98 8.12 -3.77 0.71
C ASP A 98 7.42 -2.40 0.71
N ALA A 99 6.20 -2.32 0.19
CA ALA A 99 5.36 -1.13 0.16
C ALA A 99 3.99 -1.35 0.80
N ILE A 100 3.32 -0.27 1.21
CA ILE A 100 1.98 -0.31 1.79
C ILE A 100 1.01 0.43 0.86
N CYS A 101 -0.02 -0.29 0.41
CA CYS A 101 -1.13 0.22 -0.37
C CYS A 101 -2.35 0.36 0.54
N GLN A 102 -2.68 1.58 0.94
CA GLN A 102 -3.76 1.83 1.88
C GLN A 102 -5.05 2.23 1.17
N VAL A 103 -6.06 1.36 1.23
CA VAL A 103 -7.40 1.63 0.70
C VAL A 103 -8.16 2.53 1.67
N VAL A 104 -8.61 3.67 1.15
CA VAL A 104 -9.33 4.71 1.87
C VAL A 104 -10.72 4.88 1.24
N ARG A 105 -11.76 4.83 2.07
CA ARG A 105 -13.13 5.00 1.60
C ARG A 105 -13.40 6.47 1.28
N CYS A 106 -13.66 6.77 0.01
CA CYS A 106 -14.00 8.09 -0.48
C CYS A 106 -15.41 8.13 -1.08
N PHE A 107 -16.32 7.27 -0.63
CA PHE A 107 -17.72 7.26 -1.07
C PHE A 107 -18.69 7.07 0.11
N GLU A 108 -19.87 7.66 0.00
CA GLU A 108 -20.99 7.39 0.90
C GLU A 108 -21.91 6.32 0.28
N ASP A 109 -22.40 5.40 1.10
CA ASP A 109 -23.38 4.38 0.69
C ASP A 109 -24.21 4.04 1.94
N GLU A 110 -25.53 4.27 1.86
CA GLU A 110 -26.47 4.04 2.97
C GLU A 110 -26.51 2.58 3.42
N ASN A 111 -26.14 1.64 2.56
CA ASN A 111 -26.12 0.21 2.85
C ASN A 111 -24.83 -0.25 3.51
N ILE A 112 -23.78 0.58 3.53
CA ILE A 112 -22.44 0.21 4.01
C ILE A 112 -22.09 1.03 5.26
N THR A 113 -22.17 0.38 6.41
CA THR A 113 -21.86 1.00 7.70
C THR A 113 -20.36 1.31 7.83
N HIS A 114 -20.05 2.53 8.28
CA HIS A 114 -18.71 2.93 8.63
C HIS A 114 -18.39 2.59 10.08
N VAL A 115 -17.15 2.19 10.39
CA VAL A 115 -16.73 1.79 11.74
C VAL A 115 -16.91 2.93 12.75
N ALA A 116 -16.72 4.18 12.32
CA ALA A 116 -16.93 5.38 13.13
C ALA A 116 -18.34 6.00 12.99
N GLY A 117 -19.24 5.38 12.24
CA GLY A 117 -20.60 5.88 11.97
C GLY A 117 -20.70 6.97 10.90
N LYS A 118 -19.60 7.62 10.51
CA LYS A 118 -19.50 8.56 9.39
C LYS A 118 -18.22 8.31 8.60
N VAL A 119 -18.27 8.48 7.28
CA VAL A 119 -17.10 8.41 6.39
C VAL A 119 -16.19 9.61 6.65
N ASP A 120 -14.94 9.34 6.98
CA ASP A 120 -13.89 10.34 7.18
C ASP A 120 -12.54 9.77 6.72
N PRO A 121 -12.13 10.03 5.46
CA PRO A 121 -10.92 9.49 4.87
C PRO A 121 -9.65 9.80 5.69
N ILE A 122 -9.58 11.00 6.27
CA ILE A 122 -8.40 11.46 7.01
C ILE A 122 -8.31 10.73 8.35
N ALA A 123 -9.43 10.64 9.07
CA ALA A 123 -9.46 9.89 10.33
C ALA A 123 -9.14 8.40 10.11
N ASP A 124 -9.53 7.83 8.97
CA ASP A 124 -9.21 6.45 8.60
C ASP A 124 -7.71 6.28 8.32
N ILE A 125 -7.10 7.24 7.60
CA ILE A 125 -5.66 7.28 7.36
C ILE A 125 -4.90 7.36 8.68
N GLU A 126 -5.24 8.33 9.51
CA GLU A 126 -4.61 8.55 10.81
C GLU A 126 -4.76 7.34 11.75
N THR A 127 -5.89 6.63 11.70
CA THR A 127 -6.11 5.43 12.51
C THR A 127 -5.09 4.33 12.19
N ILE A 128 -4.83 4.07 10.90
CA ILE A 128 -3.84 3.07 10.48
C ILE A 128 -2.42 3.57 10.75
N ASN A 129 -2.12 4.82 10.38
CA ASN A 129 -0.80 5.43 10.60
C ASN A 129 -0.41 5.41 12.09
N LEU A 130 -1.34 5.72 12.98
CA LEU A 130 -1.08 5.70 14.42
C LEU A 130 -0.69 4.29 14.92
N GLU A 131 -1.33 3.24 14.43
CA GLU A 131 -1.01 1.86 14.82
C GLU A 131 0.38 1.44 14.32
N LEU A 132 0.76 1.87 13.10
CA LEU A 132 2.11 1.69 12.58
C LEU A 132 3.16 2.45 13.41
N VAL A 133 2.83 3.69 13.80
CA VAL A 133 3.68 4.55 14.63
C VAL A 133 3.89 3.96 16.02
N LEU A 134 2.82 3.49 16.68
CA LEU A 134 2.92 2.87 18.00
C LEU A 134 3.79 1.61 17.97
N ALA A 135 3.64 0.76 16.95
CA ALA A 135 4.49 -0.41 16.76
C ALA A 135 5.96 -0.04 16.47
N ALA A 136 6.19 1.03 15.73
CA ALA A 136 7.53 1.56 15.46
C ALA A 136 8.16 2.15 16.74
N LEU A 137 7.43 2.92 17.54
CA LEU A 137 7.88 3.48 18.81
C LEU A 137 8.37 2.40 19.76
N GLU A 138 7.56 1.34 19.96
CA GLU A 138 7.96 0.23 20.83
C GLU A 138 9.26 -0.43 20.35
N SER A 139 9.41 -0.57 19.02
CA SER A 139 10.61 -1.13 18.40
C SER A 139 11.83 -0.22 18.59
N VAL A 140 11.66 1.09 18.40
CA VAL A 140 12.69 2.12 18.54
C VAL A 140 13.15 2.23 19.99
N ASP A 141 12.24 2.29 20.95
CA ASP A 141 12.58 2.38 22.38
C ASP A 141 13.40 1.20 22.88
N LYS A 142 12.98 -0.04 22.53
CA LYS A 142 13.75 -1.25 22.86
C LYS A 142 15.14 -1.21 22.23
N ARG A 143 15.25 -0.70 21.01
CA ARG A 143 16.52 -0.64 20.27
C ARG A 143 17.44 0.43 20.85
N ILE A 144 16.95 1.62 21.17
CA ILE A 144 17.68 2.68 21.88
C ILE A 144 18.24 2.13 23.20
N ALA A 145 17.41 1.48 24.03
CA ALA A 145 17.86 0.96 25.32
C ALA A 145 19.01 -0.05 25.23
N ARG A 146 19.07 -0.82 24.14
CA ARG A 146 20.15 -1.77 23.84
C ARG A 146 21.38 -1.06 23.27
N VAL A 147 21.20 -0.26 22.23
CA VAL A 147 22.29 0.41 21.49
C VAL A 147 22.99 1.47 22.35
N ALA A 148 22.26 2.20 23.20
CA ALA A 148 22.83 3.19 24.11
C ALA A 148 23.86 2.60 25.11
N LYS A 149 23.74 1.32 25.46
CA LYS A 149 24.73 0.64 26.31
C LYS A 149 26.03 0.35 25.54
N ILE A 150 25.93 0.02 24.26
CA ILE A 150 27.05 -0.30 23.38
C ILE A 150 27.73 1.01 22.91
N ALA A 151 26.97 2.05 22.60
CA ALA A 151 27.49 3.36 22.22
C ALA A 151 28.41 3.96 23.31
N LYS A 152 28.17 3.65 24.60
CA LYS A 152 29.06 4.05 25.71
C LYS A 152 30.47 3.47 25.62
N THR A 153 30.66 2.34 24.93
CA THR A 153 32.00 1.78 24.66
C THR A 153 32.69 2.43 23.47
N LYS A 154 32.12 3.52 22.92
CA LYS A 154 32.61 4.28 21.76
C LYS A 154 32.73 3.45 20.48
N ASP A 155 31.88 2.44 20.36
CA ASP A 155 31.69 1.72 19.11
C ASP A 155 31.06 2.66 18.07
N LYS A 156 31.69 2.78 16.89
CA LYS A 156 31.30 3.78 15.89
C LYS A 156 29.93 3.49 15.30
N ASP A 157 29.63 2.22 15.04
CA ASP A 157 28.38 1.81 14.41
C ASP A 157 27.22 2.01 15.39
N ALA A 158 27.40 1.64 16.66
CA ALA A 158 26.40 1.86 17.70
C ALA A 158 26.14 3.35 17.98
N VAL A 159 27.15 4.22 17.88
CA VAL A 159 26.97 5.68 18.03
C VAL A 159 26.16 6.24 16.86
N ALA A 160 26.47 5.83 15.62
CA ALA A 160 25.73 6.26 14.44
C ALA A 160 24.27 5.75 14.46
N GLU A 161 24.05 4.48 14.82
CA GLU A 161 22.71 3.91 14.96
C GLU A 161 21.89 4.63 16.05
N LEU A 162 22.51 4.96 17.18
CA LEU A 162 21.83 5.70 18.25
C LEU A 162 21.40 7.09 17.79
N ALA A 163 22.24 7.82 17.06
CA ALA A 163 21.92 9.15 16.55
C ALA A 163 20.70 9.12 15.60
N VAL A 164 20.63 8.12 14.71
CA VAL A 164 19.47 7.92 13.83
C VAL A 164 18.21 7.60 14.63
N LEU A 165 18.30 6.73 15.63
CA LEU A 165 17.16 6.38 16.48
C LEU A 165 16.65 7.58 17.29
N GLU A 166 17.55 8.41 17.81
CA GLU A 166 17.22 9.66 18.53
C GLU A 166 16.60 10.72 17.61
N LYS A 167 16.93 10.69 16.31
CA LYS A 167 16.28 11.52 15.27
C LYS A 167 14.87 11.02 14.93
N ILE A 168 14.66 9.70 14.86
CA ILE A 168 13.37 9.09 14.51
C ILE A 168 12.34 9.19 15.64
N LYS A 169 12.77 8.93 16.88
CA LYS A 169 11.89 8.85 18.05
C LYS A 169 10.92 10.04 18.22
N PRO A 170 11.37 11.32 18.22
CA PRO A 170 10.46 12.45 18.44
C PRO A 170 9.38 12.58 17.35
N VAL A 171 9.70 12.24 16.10
CA VAL A 171 8.73 12.28 14.99
C VAL A 171 7.63 11.24 15.18
N LEU A 172 8.02 10.05 15.62
CA LEU A 172 7.05 9.02 15.98
C LEU A 172 6.23 9.40 17.22
N GLU A 173 6.82 10.09 18.21
CA GLU A 173 6.08 10.59 19.39
C GLU A 173 5.05 11.69 19.03
N GLU A 174 5.29 12.44 17.95
CA GLU A 174 4.33 13.38 17.35
C GLU A 174 3.22 12.68 16.53
N GLY A 175 3.26 11.36 16.38
CA GLY A 175 2.28 10.60 15.59
C GLY A 175 2.58 10.58 14.09
N LYS A 176 3.76 11.04 13.64
CA LYS A 176 4.14 11.10 12.23
C LYS A 176 4.95 9.87 11.82
N LEU A 177 4.90 9.53 10.53
CA LEU A 177 5.66 8.41 9.97
C LEU A 177 7.14 8.77 9.80
N ALA A 178 8.04 7.81 10.06
CA ALA A 178 9.48 8.01 9.92
C ALA A 178 9.92 8.28 8.47
N ARG A 179 9.12 7.91 7.47
CA ARG A 179 9.36 8.24 6.05
C ARG A 179 9.34 9.73 5.74
N THR A 180 8.69 10.54 6.60
CA THR A 180 8.63 12.01 6.44
C THR A 180 9.92 12.71 6.86
N ILE A 181 10.91 11.96 7.34
CA ILE A 181 12.20 12.49 7.79
C ILE A 181 13.19 12.44 6.63
N GLU A 182 13.85 13.56 6.38
CA GLU A 182 15.01 13.58 5.47
C GLU A 182 16.23 12.95 6.15
N PHE A 183 16.74 11.89 5.55
CA PHE A 183 17.96 11.20 5.98
C PHE A 183 19.11 11.48 5.02
N THR A 184 20.33 11.54 5.54
CA THR A 184 21.53 11.65 4.69
C THR A 184 21.88 10.30 4.06
N ASP A 185 22.70 10.30 3.01
CA ASP A 185 23.19 9.08 2.35
C ASP A 185 23.92 8.12 3.31
N GLU A 186 24.51 8.65 4.37
CA GLU A 186 25.17 7.87 5.43
C GLU A 186 24.16 7.28 6.44
N GLU A 187 23.03 7.94 6.66
CA GLU A 187 21.95 7.49 7.55
C GLU A 187 21.04 6.44 6.89
N LEU A 188 20.80 6.54 5.57
CA LEU A 188 19.90 5.66 4.84
C LEU A 188 20.18 4.16 5.01
N PRO A 189 21.44 3.67 4.96
CA PRO A 189 21.75 2.26 5.23
C PRO A 189 21.37 1.82 6.64
N ILE A 190 21.55 2.71 7.63
CA ILE A 190 21.20 2.44 9.03
C ILE A 190 19.68 2.32 9.16
N VAL A 191 18.94 3.28 8.61
CA VAL A 191 17.46 3.29 8.60
C VAL A 191 16.91 2.03 7.94
N LYS A 192 17.46 1.62 6.79
CA LYS A 192 17.09 0.36 6.13
C LYS A 192 17.33 -0.85 7.04
N GLY A 193 18.43 -0.88 7.79
CA GLY A 193 18.73 -1.93 8.78
C GLY A 193 17.84 -1.92 10.02
N LEU A 194 17.00 -0.89 10.23
CA LEU A 194 16.01 -0.85 11.30
C LEU A 194 14.75 -1.65 10.97
N PHE A 195 14.45 -1.87 9.68
CA PHE A 195 13.22 -2.53 9.20
C PHE A 195 11.94 -1.97 9.84
N LEU A 196 11.87 -0.63 9.94
CA LEU A 196 10.70 0.05 10.50
C LEU A 196 9.53 -0.03 9.52
N LEU A 197 8.33 -0.17 10.08
CA LEU A 197 7.10 -0.18 9.28
C LEU A 197 6.82 1.21 8.68
N THR A 198 7.12 2.25 9.44
CA THR A 198 6.83 3.65 9.13
C THR A 198 7.83 4.29 8.15
N THR A 199 8.84 3.54 7.70
CA THR A 199 9.79 3.96 6.64
C THR A 199 9.47 3.35 5.29
N LYS A 200 8.46 2.48 5.20
CA LYS A 200 8.04 1.88 3.93
C LYS A 200 7.37 2.93 3.04
N PRO A 201 7.55 2.85 1.71
CA PRO A 201 6.75 3.63 0.77
C PRO A 201 5.26 3.38 1.00
N MET A 202 4.46 4.44 0.89
CA MET A 202 3.01 4.37 1.04
C MET A 202 2.32 4.93 -0.20
N LEU A 203 1.29 4.20 -0.63
CA LEU A 203 0.39 4.58 -1.72
C LEU A 203 -1.03 4.62 -1.16
N TYR A 204 -1.74 5.72 -1.34
CA TYR A 204 -3.14 5.80 -0.95
C TYR A 204 -4.05 5.45 -2.12
N ILE A 205 -5.00 4.56 -1.89
CA ILE A 205 -5.97 4.12 -2.86
C ILE A 205 -7.30 4.74 -2.46
N ALA A 206 -7.65 5.86 -3.10
CA ALA A 206 -8.91 6.54 -2.87
C ALA A 206 -10.02 5.82 -3.63
N ASN A 207 -10.78 4.99 -2.91
CA ASN A 207 -11.88 4.22 -3.48
C ASN A 207 -13.14 5.09 -3.54
N ILE A 208 -13.64 5.37 -4.74
CA ILE A 208 -14.82 6.23 -5.00
C ILE A 208 -16.01 5.42 -5.54
N SER A 209 -17.18 6.06 -5.64
CA SER A 209 -18.37 5.44 -6.21
C SER A 209 -18.34 5.45 -7.74
N GLU A 210 -19.23 4.66 -8.36
CA GLU A 210 -19.44 4.68 -9.81
C GLU A 210 -19.92 6.06 -10.29
N ASP A 211 -20.82 6.70 -9.54
CA ASP A 211 -21.32 8.04 -9.86
C ASP A 211 -20.18 9.07 -9.88
N ASP A 212 -19.27 9.01 -8.90
CA ASP A 212 -18.09 9.90 -8.86
C ASP A 212 -17.18 9.69 -10.08
N VAL A 213 -17.04 8.46 -10.56
CA VAL A 213 -16.25 8.15 -11.76
C VAL A 213 -16.90 8.80 -12.99
N MET A 214 -18.23 8.70 -13.13
CA MET A 214 -18.98 9.32 -14.22
C MET A 214 -18.93 10.85 -14.19
N GLU A 215 -18.78 11.45 -13.00
CA GLU A 215 -18.60 12.90 -12.82
C GLU A 215 -17.14 13.37 -13.02
N GLY A 216 -16.26 12.51 -13.55
CA GLY A 216 -14.87 12.82 -13.86
C GLY A 216 -13.91 12.64 -12.68
N GLY A 217 -14.30 11.88 -11.66
CA GLY A 217 -13.50 11.60 -10.47
C GLY A 217 -13.45 12.76 -9.46
N HIS A 218 -14.29 13.78 -9.63
CA HIS A 218 -14.34 14.93 -8.74
C HIS A 218 -15.06 14.60 -7.44
N ASN A 219 -14.29 14.29 -6.41
CA ASN A 219 -14.83 13.97 -5.10
C ASN A 219 -14.09 14.73 -3.99
N GLN A 220 -14.85 15.36 -3.09
CA GLN A 220 -14.29 16.13 -1.96
C GLN A 220 -13.36 15.29 -1.07
N TYR A 221 -13.65 14.00 -0.91
CA TYR A 221 -12.85 13.07 -0.13
C TYR A 221 -11.53 12.77 -0.82
N VAL A 222 -11.51 12.65 -2.14
CA VAL A 222 -10.28 12.47 -2.92
C VAL A 222 -9.35 13.67 -2.72
N GLN A 223 -9.88 14.89 -2.83
CA GLN A 223 -9.09 16.12 -2.61
C GLN A 223 -8.47 16.15 -1.21
N LEU A 224 -9.21 15.75 -0.18
CA LEU A 224 -8.68 15.65 1.18
C LEU A 224 -7.52 14.64 1.26
N VAL A 225 -7.65 13.48 0.61
CA VAL A 225 -6.61 12.45 0.59
C VAL A 225 -5.38 12.92 -0.18
N GLU A 226 -5.55 13.60 -1.32
CA GLU A 226 -4.46 14.20 -2.10
C GLU A 226 -3.70 15.26 -1.30
N ASP A 227 -4.42 16.18 -0.63
CA ASP A 227 -3.83 17.21 0.24
C ASP A 227 -3.08 16.62 1.44
N TYR A 228 -3.55 15.48 1.96
CA TYR A 228 -2.87 14.75 3.03
C TYR A 228 -1.60 14.07 2.49
N ALA A 229 -1.72 13.32 1.39
CA ALA A 229 -0.64 12.57 0.79
C ALA A 229 0.52 13.47 0.34
N ALA A 230 0.22 14.65 -0.20
CA ALA A 230 1.22 15.64 -0.60
C ALA A 230 2.09 16.13 0.58
N LYS A 231 1.56 16.16 1.81
CA LYS A 231 2.33 16.56 3.01
C LYS A 231 3.32 15.50 3.45
N GLU A 232 3.08 14.24 3.08
CA GLU A 232 3.91 13.12 3.47
C GLU A 232 4.71 12.52 2.31
N ASP A 233 4.70 13.15 1.13
CA ASP A 233 5.31 12.63 -0.10
C ASP A 233 4.80 11.20 -0.40
N ALA A 234 3.47 11.03 -0.40
CA ALA A 234 2.80 9.83 -0.88
C ALA A 234 2.06 10.09 -2.17
N GLU A 235 1.97 9.06 -2.99
CA GLU A 235 1.16 9.05 -4.20
C GLU A 235 -0.28 8.61 -3.87
N VAL A 236 -1.24 9.09 -4.67
CA VAL A 236 -2.66 8.75 -4.55
C VAL A 236 -3.13 8.18 -5.89
N VAL A 237 -3.81 7.04 -5.83
CA VAL A 237 -4.50 6.45 -6.98
C VAL A 237 -5.99 6.43 -6.69
N VAL A 238 -6.76 7.07 -7.56
CA VAL A 238 -8.21 7.07 -7.50
C VAL A 238 -8.74 5.87 -8.29
N ILE A 239 -9.59 5.06 -7.65
CA ILE A 239 -10.19 3.87 -8.26
C ILE A 239 -11.66 3.74 -7.86
N CYS A 240 -12.43 2.98 -8.63
CA CYS A 240 -13.70 2.44 -8.16
C CYS A 240 -13.60 0.92 -8.09
N ALA A 241 -13.47 0.37 -6.88
CA ALA A 241 -13.26 -1.07 -6.71
C ALA A 241 -14.41 -1.92 -7.29
N LYS A 242 -15.65 -1.39 -7.33
CA LYS A 242 -16.81 -2.08 -7.93
C LYS A 242 -16.63 -2.23 -9.45
N ILE A 243 -16.33 -1.14 -10.14
CA ILE A 243 -16.02 -1.14 -11.58
C ILE A 243 -14.89 -2.11 -11.88
N GLU A 244 -13.80 -2.07 -11.11
CA GLU A 244 -12.66 -2.97 -11.32
C GLU A 244 -13.04 -4.46 -11.13
N GLU A 245 -13.91 -4.77 -10.16
CA GLU A 245 -14.38 -6.15 -9.96
C GLU A 245 -15.28 -6.65 -11.10
N GLU A 246 -16.14 -5.78 -11.64
CA GLU A 246 -16.97 -6.08 -12.80
C GLU A 246 -16.10 -6.30 -14.04
N MET A 247 -15.19 -5.36 -14.31
CA MET A 247 -14.25 -5.43 -15.42
C MET A 247 -13.35 -6.66 -15.36
N ALA A 248 -12.92 -7.09 -14.17
CA ALA A 248 -12.08 -8.28 -14.01
C ALA A 248 -12.78 -9.58 -14.47
N SER A 249 -14.10 -9.57 -14.65
CA SER A 249 -14.88 -10.72 -15.12
C SER A 249 -15.17 -10.68 -16.63
N LEU A 250 -14.84 -9.59 -17.32
CA LEU A 250 -15.08 -9.39 -18.74
C LEU A 250 -13.92 -9.91 -19.61
N GLU A 251 -14.18 -10.14 -20.89
CA GLU A 251 -13.12 -10.39 -21.88
C GLU A 251 -12.46 -9.07 -22.32
N ASP A 252 -11.25 -9.13 -22.90
CA ASP A 252 -10.46 -7.92 -23.21
C ASP A 252 -11.17 -6.97 -24.20
N GLU A 253 -11.94 -7.51 -25.16
CA GLU A 253 -12.75 -6.69 -26.08
C GLU A 253 -13.90 -5.99 -25.35
N GLU A 254 -14.56 -6.68 -24.42
CA GLU A 254 -15.66 -6.13 -23.62
C GLU A 254 -15.16 -5.08 -22.62
N LYS A 255 -13.99 -5.30 -22.00
CA LYS A 255 -13.34 -4.31 -21.13
C LYS A 255 -13.04 -3.01 -21.86
N ALA A 256 -12.51 -3.10 -23.09
CA ALA A 256 -12.20 -1.93 -23.90
C ALA A 256 -13.46 -1.12 -24.22
N MET A 257 -14.55 -1.80 -24.59
CA MET A 257 -15.86 -1.15 -24.81
C MET A 257 -16.39 -0.50 -23.52
N PHE A 258 -16.30 -1.19 -22.38
CA PHE A 258 -16.77 -0.69 -21.10
C PHE A 258 -16.03 0.58 -20.66
N LEU A 259 -14.70 0.60 -20.83
CA LEU A 259 -13.88 1.79 -20.56
C LEU A 259 -14.23 2.97 -21.47
N GLU A 260 -14.47 2.71 -22.76
CA GLU A 260 -14.87 3.74 -23.72
C GLU A 260 -16.25 4.33 -23.38
N GLU A 261 -17.20 3.50 -22.95
CA GLU A 261 -18.54 3.93 -22.50
C GLU A 261 -18.48 4.81 -21.24
N LEU A 262 -17.57 4.51 -20.31
CA LEU A 262 -17.34 5.31 -19.11
C LEU A 262 -16.47 6.54 -19.35
N GLY A 263 -15.86 6.67 -20.54
CA GLY A 263 -14.94 7.77 -20.85
C GLY A 263 -13.62 7.72 -20.09
N ILE A 264 -13.13 6.51 -19.77
CA ILE A 264 -11.91 6.28 -18.99
C ILE A 264 -10.82 5.72 -19.91
N ASP A 265 -9.66 6.38 -19.96
CA ASP A 265 -8.55 5.99 -20.84
C ASP A 265 -7.80 4.73 -20.40
N GLU A 266 -7.70 4.47 -19.09
CA GLU A 266 -7.02 3.30 -18.53
C GLU A 266 -7.66 2.88 -17.20
N SER A 267 -7.66 1.58 -16.90
CA SER A 267 -8.25 1.05 -15.67
C SER A 267 -7.54 1.60 -14.43
N GLY A 268 -8.30 1.77 -13.34
CA GLY A 268 -7.75 2.13 -12.04
C GLY A 268 -6.81 1.05 -11.51
N LEU A 269 -7.04 -0.22 -11.85
CA LEU A 269 -6.13 -1.32 -11.52
C LEU A 269 -4.78 -1.18 -12.22
N ASP A 270 -4.73 -0.82 -13.51
CA ASP A 270 -3.47 -0.61 -14.22
C ASP A 270 -2.69 0.56 -13.64
N LYS A 271 -3.38 1.65 -13.27
CA LYS A 271 -2.78 2.78 -12.55
C LYS A 271 -2.17 2.34 -11.22
N LEU A 272 -2.92 1.56 -10.44
CA LEU A 272 -2.47 1.01 -9.17
C LEU A 272 -1.21 0.15 -9.33
N ILE A 273 -1.18 -0.73 -10.34
CA ILE A 273 -0.03 -1.61 -10.58
C ILE A 273 1.20 -0.79 -10.99
N LYS A 274 1.05 0.19 -11.89
CA LYS A 274 2.15 1.07 -12.32
C LYS A 274 2.70 1.91 -11.17
N ALA A 275 1.82 2.51 -10.37
CA ALA A 275 2.19 3.30 -9.20
C ALA A 275 2.91 2.44 -8.15
N SER A 276 2.38 1.24 -7.86
CA SER A 276 2.99 0.33 -6.87
C SER A 276 4.34 -0.24 -7.31
N TYR A 277 4.59 -0.37 -8.61
CA TYR A 277 5.82 -0.90 -9.17
C TYR A 277 6.95 0.15 -9.26
N SER A 278 6.60 1.44 -9.34
CA SER A 278 7.55 2.55 -9.56
C SER A 278 8.35 2.88 -8.29
#